data_AF-A0A653BXT2-F1
#
_entry.id   AF-A0A653BXT2-F1
#
_cell.length_a   1.000
_cell.length_b   1.000
_cell.length_c   1.000
_cell.angle_alpha   90.00
_cell.angle_beta   90.00
_cell.angle_gamma   90.00
#
_symmetry.space_group_name_H-M   'P 1'
#
loop_
_entity.id
_entity.type
_entity.pdbx_description
1 polymer ?
#
loop_
_entity_poly.entity_id
_entity_poly.type
_entity_poly.pdbx_seq_one_letter_code
_entity_poly.pdbx_strand_id
1 'polypeptide(L)'
;MMTYLSQYPNAKIKPGAPLRPKRDFNKVRAYGPGLDPTGHEVGIPTSFTVETFAAGQGKVDVILVGPRGQREPVDVRFNNDKNLTYTV
;
A
#
# COMPACT_ATOMS: atom_id res chain seq x y z
N MET A 1 -4.15 11.76 -37.50
CA MET A 1 -3.24 10.74 -36.92
C MET A 1 -3.52 10.67 -35.42
N MET A 2 -4.20 9.63 -34.94
CA MET A 2 -4.71 9.55 -33.55
C MET A 2 -4.68 8.13 -32.96
N THR A 3 -4.17 7.15 -33.73
CA THR A 3 -4.31 5.72 -33.47
C THR A 3 -3.25 5.14 -32.52
N TYR A 4 -2.17 5.88 -32.24
CA TYR A 4 -1.08 5.41 -31.38
C TYR A 4 -1.37 5.65 -29.90
N LEU A 5 -1.80 6.87 -29.54
CA LEU A 5 -2.13 7.23 -28.15
C LEU A 5 -3.39 6.52 -27.64
N SER A 6 -4.28 6.08 -28.53
CA SER A 6 -5.49 5.32 -28.15
C SER A 6 -5.20 3.91 -27.64
N GLN A 7 -3.95 3.43 -27.71
CA GLN A 7 -3.56 2.07 -27.29
C GLN A 7 -3.18 2.00 -25.80
N TYR A 8 -2.82 3.13 -25.18
CA TYR A 8 -2.41 3.19 -23.77
C TYR A 8 -3.46 2.76 -22.74
N PRO A 9 -4.78 3.00 -22.93
CA PRO A 9 -5.79 2.54 -21.97
C PRO A 9 -5.76 1.02 -21.73
N ASN A 10 -5.34 0.24 -22.74
CA ASN A 10 -5.27 -1.21 -22.68
C ASN A 10 -3.83 -1.74 -22.53
N ALA A 11 -2.85 -0.86 -22.32
CA ALA A 11 -1.45 -1.26 -22.23
C ALA A 11 -1.18 -2.03 -20.93
N LYS A 12 -0.70 -3.27 -21.07
CA LYS A 12 -0.25 -4.09 -19.94
C LYS A 12 1.26 -4.01 -19.80
N ILE A 13 1.74 -3.93 -18.57
CA ILE A 13 3.16 -4.00 -18.28
C ILE A 13 3.63 -5.42 -18.63
N LYS A 14 4.70 -5.53 -19.44
CA LYS A 14 5.32 -6.82 -19.73
C LYS A 14 5.96 -7.39 -18.46
N PRO A 15 5.76 -8.67 -18.13
CA PRO A 15 6.42 -9.28 -16.98
C PRO A 15 7.94 -9.22 -17.17
N GLY A 16 8.65 -8.70 -16.17
CA GLY A 16 10.11 -8.52 -16.23
C GLY A 16 10.59 -7.19 -16.83
N ALA A 17 9.70 -6.24 -17.12
CA ALA A 17 10.13 -4.89 -17.47
C ALA A 17 10.99 -4.31 -16.34
N PRO A 18 12.16 -3.70 -16.63
CA PRO A 18 13.00 -3.07 -15.63
C PRO A 18 12.33 -1.79 -15.12
N LEU A 19 11.39 -1.97 -14.19
CA LEU A 19 10.73 -0.88 -13.51
C LEU A 19 11.71 -0.32 -12.48
N ARG A 20 12.22 0.88 -12.75
CA ARG A 20 12.94 1.69 -11.77
C ARG A 20 11.98 2.76 -11.28
N PRO A 21 11.04 2.44 -10.36
CA PRO A 21 10.18 3.47 -9.80
C PRO A 21 11.05 4.54 -9.16
N LYS A 22 10.84 5.79 -9.57
CA LYS A 22 11.38 6.94 -8.86
C LYS A 22 10.81 6.90 -7.44
N ARG A 23 11.66 7.21 -6.45
CA ARG A 23 11.24 7.28 -5.04
C ARG A 23 10.19 8.38 -4.88
N ASP A 24 8.93 7.99 -4.91
CA ASP A 24 7.77 8.87 -4.86
C ASP A 24 6.82 8.39 -3.75
N PHE A 25 6.88 9.04 -2.58
CA PHE A 25 6.07 8.64 -1.41
C PHE A 25 4.56 8.75 -1.65
N ASN A 26 4.13 9.63 -2.56
CA ASN A 26 2.72 9.80 -2.94
C ASN A 26 2.13 8.59 -3.71
N LYS A 27 2.97 7.62 -4.10
CA LYS A 27 2.53 6.39 -4.77
C LYS A 27 2.30 5.22 -3.82
N VAL A 28 2.51 5.41 -2.51
CA VAL A 28 2.15 4.43 -1.50
C VAL A 28 0.62 4.32 -1.43
N ARG A 29 0.12 3.10 -1.39
CA ARG A 29 -1.31 2.82 -1.25
C ARG A 29 -1.54 1.95 -0.02
N ALA A 30 -2.53 2.30 0.78
CA ALA A 30 -2.94 1.50 1.92
C ALA A 30 -4.42 1.15 1.78
N TYR A 31 -4.76 -0.11 1.98
CA TYR A 31 -6.13 -0.61 1.87
C TYR A 31 -6.31 -1.84 2.76
N GLY A 32 -7.57 -2.16 3.08
CA GLY A 32 -7.92 -3.31 3.90
C GLY A 32 -8.92 -2.93 4.98
N PRO A 33 -9.50 -3.93 5.66
CA PRO A 33 -10.56 -3.70 6.63
C PRO A 33 -10.11 -2.71 7.70
N GLY A 34 -8.85 -2.78 8.14
CA GLY A 34 -8.18 -1.86 9.08
C GLY A 34 -8.30 -0.36 8.81
N LEU A 35 -8.58 0.04 7.56
CA LEU A 35 -8.65 1.45 7.13
C LEU A 35 -10.05 1.90 6.74
N ASP A 36 -11.03 0.99 6.75
CA ASP A 36 -12.40 1.35 6.41
C ASP A 36 -13.00 2.28 7.49
N PRO A 37 -13.87 3.23 7.13
CA PRO A 37 -14.43 4.19 8.08
C PRO A 37 -15.40 3.53 9.07
N THR A 38 -15.91 2.34 8.76
CA THR A 38 -16.93 1.62 9.52
C THR A 38 -16.65 0.12 9.47
N GLY A 39 -17.07 -0.62 10.51
CA GLY A 39 -16.91 -2.08 10.58
C GLY A 39 -15.81 -2.56 11.52
N HIS A 40 -15.15 -1.63 12.22
CA HIS A 40 -14.22 -1.94 13.29
C HIS A 40 -14.97 -2.18 14.59
N GLU A 41 -14.67 -3.30 15.24
CA GLU A 41 -15.21 -3.62 16.56
C GLU A 41 -14.09 -3.76 17.58
N VAL A 42 -14.36 -3.32 18.80
CA VAL A 42 -13.40 -3.41 19.90
C VAL A 42 -13.15 -4.88 20.21
N GLY A 43 -11.88 -5.29 20.18
CA GLY A 43 -11.46 -6.67 20.46
C GLY A 43 -11.38 -7.58 19.23
N ILE A 44 -11.77 -7.11 18.04
CA ILE A 44 -11.52 -7.83 16.80
C ILE A 44 -10.19 -7.35 16.22
N PRO A 45 -9.22 -8.26 15.94
CA PRO A 45 -7.99 -7.87 15.28
C PRO A 45 -8.31 -7.47 13.85
N THR A 46 -8.00 -6.22 13.51
CA THR A 46 -8.16 -5.69 12.16
C THR A 46 -6.79 -5.57 11.52
N SER A 47 -6.71 -5.94 10.24
CA SER A 47 -5.47 -5.85 9.48
C SER A 47 -5.65 -4.97 8.25
N PHE A 48 -4.56 -4.36 7.81
CA PHE A 48 -4.52 -3.64 6.55
C PHE A 48 -3.20 -3.87 5.82
N THR A 49 -3.23 -3.64 4.52
CA THR A 49 -2.11 -3.83 3.61
C THR A 49 -1.62 -2.47 3.11
N VAL A 50 -0.30 -2.26 3.16
CA VAL A 50 0.37 -1.10 2.57
C VAL A 50 1.23 -1.56 1.40
N GLU A 51 0.87 -1.17 0.18
CA GLU A 51 1.63 -1.43 -1.04
C GLU A 51 2.66 -0.32 -1.30
N THR A 52 3.92 -0.72 -1.46
CA THR A 52 5.04 0.20 -1.74
C THR A 52 5.66 0.02 -3.13
N PHE A 53 5.16 -0.91 -3.95
CA PHE A 53 5.69 -1.21 -5.30
C PHE A 53 5.98 0.03 -6.15
N ALA A 54 5.02 0.97 -6.20
CA ALA A 54 5.11 2.15 -7.04
C ALA A 54 5.94 3.28 -6.39
N ALA A 55 6.14 3.23 -5.07
CA ALA A 55 6.91 4.21 -4.31
C ALA A 55 8.41 3.89 -4.25
N GLY A 56 8.79 2.62 -4.52
CA GLY A 56 10.16 2.15 -4.47
C GLY A 56 10.54 1.57 -3.11
N GLN A 57 11.84 1.31 -2.91
CA GLN A 57 12.34 0.74 -1.66
C GLN A 57 12.33 1.77 -0.53
N GLY A 58 11.71 1.41 0.59
CA GLY A 58 11.64 2.23 1.81
C GLY A 58 11.21 1.39 3.02
N LYS A 59 11.22 2.00 4.20
CA LYS A 59 10.69 1.40 5.44
C LYS A 59 9.35 2.06 5.74
N VAL A 60 8.35 1.26 6.12
CA VAL A 60 7.04 1.73 6.57
C VAL A 60 7.00 1.66 8.09
N ASP A 61 6.65 2.76 8.73
CA ASP A 61 6.36 2.83 10.17
C ASP A 61 4.89 3.24 10.34
N VAL A 62 4.18 2.55 11.24
CA VAL A 62 2.77 2.80 11.54
C VAL A 62 2.62 3.17 13.01
N ILE A 63 1.80 4.19 13.26
CA ILE A 63 1.45 4.63 14.61
C ILE A 63 -0.06 4.67 14.71
N LEU A 64 -0.62 3.88 15.62
CA LEU A 64 -2.04 3.94 15.95
C LEU A 64 -2.23 4.86 17.14
N VAL A 65 -3.06 5.89 16.97
CA VAL A 65 -3.38 6.87 18.00
C VAL A 65 -4.86 6.71 18.35
N GLY A 66 -5.12 6.26 19.57
CA GLY A 66 -6.46 6.12 20.09
C GLY A 66 -7.13 7.47 20.37
N PRO A 67 -8.44 7.48 20.69
CA PRO A 67 -9.22 8.71 20.89
C PRO A 67 -8.73 9.56 22.08
N ARG A 68 -7.97 8.97 23.01
CA ARG A 68 -7.34 9.67 24.15
C ARG A 68 -5.90 10.08 23.88
N GLY A 69 -5.42 9.98 22.65
CA GLY A 69 -4.02 10.23 22.27
C GLY A 69 -3.04 9.15 22.72
N GLN A 70 -3.53 8.01 23.23
CA GLN A 70 -2.68 6.87 23.59
C GLN A 70 -2.21 6.15 22.34
N ARG A 71 -0.93 5.75 22.34
CA ARG A 71 -0.36 4.94 21.27
C ARG A 71 -0.62 3.48 21.56
N GLU A 72 -1.30 2.80 20.64
CA GLU A 72 -1.46 1.36 20.72
C GLU A 72 -0.31 0.65 19.98
N PRO A 73 0.13 -0.51 20.47
CA PRO A 73 1.14 -1.31 19.79
C PRO A 73 0.58 -1.81 18.45
N VAL A 74 1.40 -1.74 17.41
CA VAL A 74 1.06 -2.17 16.07
C VAL A 74 2.19 -3.05 15.55
N ASP A 75 1.83 -4.23 15.03
CA ASP A 75 2.78 -5.17 14.47
C ASP A 75 2.88 -4.98 12.96
N VAL A 76 4.01 -4.42 12.50
CA VAL A 76 4.26 -4.24 11.07
C VAL A 76 5.07 -5.42 10.55
N ARG A 77 4.48 -6.20 9.64
CA ARG A 77 5.11 -7.34 8.98
C ARG A 77 5.35 -7.05 7.50
N PHE A 78 6.59 -7.22 7.05
CA PHE A 78 6.91 -7.15 5.63
C PHE A 78 6.69 -8.51 4.96
N ASN A 79 5.86 -8.57 3.91
CA ASN A 79 5.53 -9.82 3.21
C ASN A 79 6.46 -10.13 2.04
N ASN A 80 7.26 -9.15 1.58
CA ASN A 80 8.20 -9.32 0.48
C ASN A 80 7.59 -9.89 -0.82
N ASP A 81 6.33 -9.57 -1.11
CA ASP A 81 5.66 -9.96 -2.34
C ASP A 81 6.12 -9.13 -3.55
N LYS A 82 5.68 -9.50 -4.76
CA LYS A 82 5.91 -8.70 -5.99
C LYS A 82 5.46 -7.24 -5.86
N ASN A 83 4.47 -6.97 -4.99
CA ASN A 83 3.92 -5.64 -4.73
C ASN A 83 4.60 -4.91 -3.55
N LEU A 84 5.66 -5.50 -2.95
CA LEU A 84 6.36 -4.97 -1.77
C LEU A 84 5.36 -4.51 -0.70
N THR A 85 4.54 -5.44 -0.26
CA THR A 85 3.44 -5.24 0.69
C THR A 85 3.91 -5.34 2.13
N TYR A 86 3.31 -4.50 2.97
CA TYR A 86 3.37 -4.61 4.43
C TYR A 86 1.98 -4.97 4.94
N THR A 87 1.90 -5.98 5.80
CA THR A 87 0.71 -6.29 6.56
C THR A 87 0.87 -5.71 7.95
N VAL A 88 -0.19 -5.06 8.41
CA VAL A 88 -0.31 -4.38 9.69
C VAL A 88 -1.57 -4.89 10.37
#